data_AF-A0A8T5QM45-F1
#
_entry.id   AF-A0A8T5QM45-F1
#
_cell.length_a   1.000
_cell.length_b   1.000
_cell.length_c   1.000
_cell.angle_alpha   90.00
_cell.angle_beta   90.00
_cell.angle_gamma   90.00
#
_symmetry.space_group_name_H-M   'P 1'
#
loop_
_entity.id
_entity.type
_entity.pdbx_description
1 polymer ?
#
loop_
_entity_poly.entity_id
_entity_poly.type
_entity_poly.pdbx_seq_one_letter_code
_entity_poly.pdbx_strand_id
1 'polypeptide(L)'
;MKKIVKETLSPSEAVFGFAGWLTARDEPVTMSSKHDAAIVAELVSTFIEKQNLEEPRLNGNWDLIPMTEGKKDQPDVKTQIERSRNISKEMKEKILPLVHDFTRYNSKGIVTELNNPNGKGRLYKGCGIGIDKNGWFVHTHRARSKSYPELSDIPEKDVRFIKSTG
;
A
#
# COMPACT_ATOMS: atom_id res chain seq x y z
N MET A 1 47.46 -20.86 13.40
CA MET A 1 47.00 -19.45 13.50
C MET A 1 45.92 -19.23 12.47
N LYS A 2 44.71 -18.80 12.87
CA LYS A 2 43.68 -18.38 11.90
C LYS A 2 44.16 -17.08 11.26
N LYS A 3 44.18 -17.03 9.93
CA LYS A 3 44.65 -15.87 9.15
C LYS A 3 43.61 -14.76 9.28
N ILE A 4 43.93 -13.69 10.01
CA ILE A 4 43.09 -12.50 10.08
C ILE A 4 43.17 -11.82 8.71
N VAL A 5 42.04 -11.68 8.02
CA VAL A 5 41.99 -11.27 6.61
C VAL A 5 42.15 -9.74 6.44
N LYS A 6 41.92 -8.94 7.48
CA LYS A 6 42.26 -7.50 7.57
C LYS A 6 42.11 -7.05 9.04
N GLU A 7 42.92 -6.08 9.50
CA GLU A 7 42.86 -5.58 10.88
C GLU A 7 41.54 -4.85 11.21
N THR A 8 40.84 -4.27 10.23
CA THR A 8 39.45 -3.78 10.37
C THR A 8 38.75 -3.77 9.01
N LEU A 9 37.52 -4.29 8.95
CA LEU A 9 36.59 -4.16 7.81
C LEU A 9 35.61 -3.02 8.09
N SER A 10 35.40 -2.13 7.12
CA SER A 10 34.33 -1.14 7.23
C SER A 10 32.94 -1.81 7.09
N PRO A 11 31.86 -1.20 7.62
CA PRO A 11 30.51 -1.74 7.48
C PRO A 11 30.09 -1.97 6.01
N SER A 12 30.46 -1.06 5.10
CA SER A 12 30.17 -1.22 3.67
C SER A 12 30.94 -2.38 3.04
N GLU A 13 32.21 -2.57 3.39
CA GLU A 13 33.00 -3.73 2.95
C GLU A 13 32.43 -5.04 3.53
N ALA A 14 31.95 -5.04 4.77
CA ALA A 14 31.33 -6.21 5.38
C ALA A 14 30.03 -6.60 4.66
N VAL A 15 29.18 -5.63 4.31
CA VAL A 15 27.95 -5.86 3.52
C VAL A 15 28.29 -6.38 2.12
N PHE A 16 29.28 -5.76 1.46
CA PHE A 16 29.71 -6.19 0.12
C PHE A 16 30.33 -7.59 0.14
N GLY A 17 31.16 -7.87 1.14
CA GLY A 17 31.77 -9.19 1.36
C GLY A 17 30.74 -10.27 1.69
N PHE A 18 29.71 -9.95 2.47
CA PHE A 18 28.59 -10.85 2.74
C PHE A 18 27.83 -11.19 1.45
N ALA A 19 27.51 -10.19 0.63
CA ALA A 19 26.85 -10.42 -0.65
C ALA A 19 27.70 -11.31 -1.58
N GLY A 20 29.01 -11.07 -1.66
CA GLY A 20 29.93 -11.94 -2.41
C GLY A 20 30.10 -13.34 -1.79
N TRP A 21 30.00 -13.48 -0.48
CA TRP A 21 30.04 -14.78 0.19
C TRP A 21 28.79 -15.62 -0.13
N LEU A 22 27.62 -14.97 -0.25
CA LEU A 22 26.38 -15.65 -0.63
C LEU A 22 26.42 -16.21 -2.06
N THR A 23 27.14 -15.59 -2.99
CA THR A 23 27.23 -16.07 -4.39
C THR A 23 28.10 -17.31 -4.55
N ALA A 24 28.92 -17.64 -3.55
CA ALA A 24 29.77 -18.83 -3.54
C ALA A 24 29.08 -20.08 -2.93
N ARG A 25 27.80 -19.98 -2.57
CA ARG A 25 27.05 -21.08 -1.96
C ARG A 25 26.54 -22.06 -3.01
N ASP A 26 26.49 -23.34 -2.66
CA ASP A 26 25.92 -24.39 -3.51
C ASP A 26 24.39 -24.26 -3.62
N GLU A 27 23.71 -24.00 -2.49
CA GLU A 27 22.25 -23.90 -2.43
C GLU A 27 21.77 -22.44 -2.46
N PRO A 28 20.82 -22.10 -3.36
CA PRO A 28 20.28 -20.76 -3.46
C PRO A 28 19.42 -20.39 -2.25
N VAL A 29 19.47 -19.12 -1.87
CA VAL A 29 18.65 -18.56 -0.77
C VAL A 29 17.73 -17.50 -1.36
N THR A 30 16.43 -17.64 -1.13
CA THR A 30 15.43 -16.69 -1.63
C THR A 30 14.95 -15.78 -0.50
N MET A 31 15.06 -14.46 -0.69
CA MET A 31 14.67 -13.44 0.29
C MET A 31 13.54 -12.59 -0.29
N SER A 32 12.40 -12.50 0.42
CA SER A 32 11.33 -11.55 0.10
C SER A 32 10.49 -11.26 1.34
N SER A 33 9.58 -10.28 1.25
CA SER A 33 8.61 -9.97 2.31
C SER A 33 7.65 -11.13 2.65
N LYS A 34 7.65 -12.21 1.86
CA LYS A 34 6.83 -13.41 2.06
C LYS A 34 7.62 -14.62 2.56
N HIS A 35 8.94 -14.51 2.68
CA HIS A 35 9.81 -15.61 3.11
C HIS A 35 10.23 -15.43 4.58
N ASP A 36 10.66 -16.53 5.19
CA ASP A 36 11.16 -16.54 6.56
C ASP A 36 12.47 -15.74 6.66
N ALA A 37 12.52 -14.81 7.62
CA ALA A 37 13.70 -14.00 7.89
C ALA A 37 14.76 -14.74 8.72
N ALA A 38 14.39 -15.83 9.40
CA ALA A 38 15.29 -16.58 10.27
C ALA A 38 16.51 -17.12 9.51
N ILE A 39 16.30 -17.64 8.29
CA ILE A 39 17.39 -18.17 7.46
C ILE A 39 18.44 -17.11 7.14
N VAL A 40 18.02 -15.85 6.98
CA VAL A 40 18.92 -14.74 6.68
C VAL A 40 19.73 -14.37 7.92
N ALA A 41 19.10 -14.35 9.09
CA ALA A 41 19.77 -14.10 10.35
C ALA A 41 20.86 -15.16 10.62
N GLU A 42 20.55 -16.45 10.39
CA GLU A 42 21.52 -17.55 10.53
C GLU A 42 22.72 -17.41 9.57
N LEU A 43 22.47 -16.98 8.33
CA LEU A 43 23.53 -16.73 7.35
C LEU A 43 24.43 -15.57 7.76
N VAL A 44 23.83 -14.50 8.31
CA VAL A 44 24.59 -13.35 8.84
C VAL A 44 25.44 -13.80 10.03
N SER A 45 24.88 -14.54 10.99
CA SER A 45 25.64 -15.09 12.13
C SER A 45 26.80 -15.97 11.66
N THR A 46 26.54 -16.88 10.71
CA THR A 46 27.58 -17.75 10.13
C THR A 46 28.70 -16.94 9.48
N PHE A 47 28.35 -15.87 8.76
CA PHE A 47 29.34 -14.99 8.14
C PHE A 47 30.17 -14.24 9.18
N ILE A 48 29.53 -13.66 10.20
CA ILE A 48 30.19 -12.96 11.31
C ILE A 48 31.19 -13.87 12.02
N GLU A 49 30.79 -15.10 12.36
CA GLU A 49 31.67 -16.09 12.98
C GLU A 49 32.87 -16.46 12.09
N LYS A 50 32.62 -16.74 10.80
CA LYS A 50 33.68 -17.14 9.85
C LYS A 50 34.68 -16.03 9.58
N GLN A 51 34.21 -14.77 9.56
CA GLN A 51 35.05 -13.60 9.36
C GLN A 51 35.60 -13.01 10.67
N ASN A 52 35.22 -13.57 11.82
CA ASN A 52 35.60 -13.10 13.15
C ASN A 52 35.26 -11.61 13.36
N LEU A 53 34.04 -11.24 12.99
CA LEU A 53 33.48 -9.89 13.16
C LEU A 53 32.83 -9.73 14.54
N GLU A 54 32.62 -8.49 14.97
CA GLU A 54 31.86 -8.18 16.18
C GLU A 54 30.38 -8.56 16.01
N GLU A 55 29.76 -9.04 17.09
CA GLU A 55 28.33 -9.38 17.12
C GLU A 55 27.44 -8.15 16.88
N PRO A 56 26.30 -8.30 16.20
CA PRO A 56 25.40 -7.20 15.95
C PRO A 56 24.70 -6.76 17.24
N ARG A 57 24.45 -5.45 17.38
CA ARG A 57 23.72 -4.89 18.53
C ARG A 57 22.23 -5.26 18.46
N LEU A 58 21.80 -6.28 19.20
CA LEU A 58 20.43 -6.82 19.19
C LEU A 58 19.35 -5.86 19.72
N ASN A 59 19.72 -4.86 20.51
CA ASN A 59 18.81 -3.93 21.18
C ASN A 59 18.87 -2.50 20.61
N GLY A 60 19.49 -2.31 19.44
CA GLY A 60 19.63 -1.00 18.82
C GLY A 60 18.35 -0.60 18.08
N ASN A 61 17.89 0.63 18.29
CA ASN A 61 17.11 1.32 17.27
C ASN A 61 18.08 1.67 16.13
N TRP A 62 18.02 0.93 15.02
CA TRP A 62 18.99 1.06 13.94
C TRP A 62 18.68 2.19 12.95
N ASP A 63 17.53 2.87 13.09
CA ASP A 63 17.08 3.99 12.25
C ASP A 63 17.39 3.80 10.75
N LEU A 64 17.13 2.59 10.25
CA LEU A 64 17.40 2.23 8.86
C LEU A 64 16.28 2.72 7.96
N ILE A 65 16.63 3.20 6.78
CA ILE A 65 15.66 3.52 5.73
C ILE A 65 15.05 2.20 5.25
N PRO A 66 13.73 1.97 5.43
CA PRO A 66 13.10 0.74 4.97
C PRO A 66 13.15 0.66 3.44
N MET A 67 13.40 -0.53 2.91
CA MET A 67 13.31 -0.80 1.48
C MET A 67 11.84 -0.84 1.05
N THR A 68 11.19 0.33 0.94
CA THR A 68 9.87 0.48 0.33
C THR A 68 10.00 0.77 -1.16
N GLU A 69 10.77 -0.06 -1.88
CA GLU A 69 10.73 -0.02 -3.34
C GLU A 69 9.37 -0.54 -3.79
N GLY A 70 8.47 0.34 -4.22
CA GLY A 70 7.23 -0.06 -4.91
C GLY A 70 5.94 0.59 -4.46
N LYS A 71 5.90 1.32 -3.33
CA LYS A 71 4.94 2.43 -3.27
C LYS A 71 5.58 3.53 -4.10
N LYS A 72 5.36 3.51 -5.42
CA LYS A 72 5.36 4.77 -6.18
C LYS A 72 4.64 5.78 -5.30
N ASP A 73 5.15 7.00 -5.19
CA ASP A 73 4.36 8.14 -4.77
C ASP A 73 3.16 8.21 -5.70
N GLN A 74 2.16 7.35 -5.47
CA GLN A 74 0.88 7.49 -6.09
C GLN A 74 0.44 8.83 -5.54
N PRO A 75 0.27 9.84 -6.41
CA PRO A 75 -0.24 11.12 -5.95
C PRO A 75 -1.43 10.82 -5.07
N ASP A 76 -1.52 11.50 -3.93
CA ASP A 76 -2.63 11.29 -3.02
C ASP A 76 -3.95 11.35 -3.83
N VAL A 77 -4.97 10.60 -3.42
CA VAL A 77 -6.21 10.48 -4.18
C VAL A 77 -6.84 11.86 -4.44
N LYS A 78 -6.67 12.83 -3.52
CA LYS A 78 -7.08 14.23 -3.74
C LYS A 78 -6.32 14.84 -4.92
N THR A 79 -5.00 14.76 -4.95
CA THR A 79 -4.18 15.22 -6.08
C THR A 79 -4.62 14.57 -7.41
N GLN A 80 -4.96 13.27 -7.41
CA GLN A 80 -5.46 12.59 -8.61
C GLN A 80 -6.81 13.15 -9.08
N ILE A 81 -7.74 13.40 -8.14
CA ILE A 81 -9.05 13.98 -8.41
C ILE A 81 -8.91 15.41 -8.93
N GLU A 82 -8.10 16.24 -8.29
CA GLU A 82 -7.84 17.63 -8.67
C GLU A 82 -7.32 17.74 -10.10
N ARG A 83 -6.39 16.86 -10.48
CA ARG A 83 -5.80 16.82 -11.83
C ARG A 83 -6.66 16.10 -12.87
N SER A 84 -7.73 15.42 -12.46
CA SER A 84 -8.56 14.64 -13.37
C SER A 84 -9.21 15.51 -14.44
N ARG A 85 -9.12 15.09 -15.71
CA ARG A 85 -9.87 15.70 -16.82
C ARG A 85 -11.25 15.07 -17.01
N ASN A 86 -11.53 13.97 -16.32
CA ASN A 86 -12.76 13.18 -16.45
C ASN A 86 -13.84 13.58 -15.43
N ILE A 87 -13.48 14.42 -14.45
CA ILE A 87 -14.38 14.94 -13.42
C ILE A 87 -14.51 16.44 -13.63
N SER A 88 -15.74 16.95 -13.71
CA SER A 88 -15.98 18.39 -13.85
C SER A 88 -15.54 19.16 -12.61
N LYS A 89 -15.30 20.47 -12.74
CA LYS A 89 -14.88 21.32 -11.62
C LYS A 89 -15.89 21.29 -10.47
N GLU A 90 -17.17 21.41 -10.79
CA GLU A 90 -18.27 21.33 -9.82
C GLU A 90 -18.27 20.00 -9.05
N MET A 91 -18.03 18.89 -9.76
CA MET A 91 -18.00 17.57 -9.13
C MET A 91 -16.78 17.42 -8.21
N LYS A 92 -15.62 17.97 -8.58
CA LYS A 92 -14.45 17.98 -7.69
C LYS A 92 -14.74 18.70 -6.37
N GLU A 93 -15.42 19.84 -6.42
CA GLU A 93 -15.80 20.62 -5.23
C GLU A 93 -16.71 19.80 -4.28
N LYS A 94 -17.60 18.97 -4.84
CA LYS A 94 -18.45 18.05 -4.06
C LYS A 94 -17.70 16.83 -3.51
N ILE A 95 -16.73 16.30 -4.25
CA ILE A 95 -16.02 15.06 -3.91
C ILE A 95 -14.93 15.27 -2.87
N LEU A 96 -14.12 16.32 -3.02
CA LEU A 96 -12.91 16.55 -2.21
C LEU A 96 -13.17 16.54 -0.69
N PRO A 97 -14.28 17.10 -0.17
CA PRO A 97 -14.61 17.02 1.26
C PRO A 97 -14.90 15.60 1.77
N LEU A 98 -15.20 14.65 0.89
CA LEU A 98 -15.58 13.28 1.23
C LEU A 98 -14.45 12.26 1.06
N VAL A 99 -13.30 12.70 0.56
CA VAL A 99 -12.11 11.87 0.38
C VAL A 99 -11.48 11.52 1.73
N HIS A 100 -11.19 10.25 1.93
CA HIS A 100 -10.48 9.71 3.10
C HIS A 100 -9.50 8.59 2.67
N ASP A 101 -8.82 7.98 3.64
CA ASP A 101 -7.70 7.05 3.40
C ASP A 101 -8.06 5.81 2.56
N PHE A 102 -9.33 5.41 2.52
CA PHE A 102 -9.78 4.26 1.71
C PHE A 102 -10.43 4.65 0.40
N THR A 103 -10.62 5.96 0.15
CA THR A 103 -11.16 6.46 -1.11
C THR A 103 -10.27 6.02 -2.26
N ARG A 104 -10.89 5.58 -3.35
CA ARG A 104 -10.18 5.12 -4.54
C ARG A 104 -10.57 5.97 -5.72
N TYR A 105 -9.59 6.32 -6.54
CA TYR A 105 -9.78 6.95 -7.84
C TYR A 105 -9.21 6.02 -8.92
N ASN A 106 -9.88 5.94 -10.07
CA ASN A 106 -9.35 5.24 -11.23
C ASN A 106 -9.16 6.16 -12.44
N SER A 107 -8.39 5.70 -13.42
CA SER A 107 -8.07 6.47 -14.64
C SER A 107 -9.28 6.86 -15.49
N LYS A 108 -10.45 6.24 -15.27
CA LYS A 108 -11.72 6.55 -15.96
C LYS A 108 -12.50 7.68 -15.29
N GLY A 109 -11.97 8.28 -14.22
CA GLY A 109 -12.65 9.35 -13.49
C GLY A 109 -13.72 8.87 -12.53
N ILE A 110 -13.65 7.60 -12.09
CA ILE A 110 -14.57 7.05 -11.08
C ILE A 110 -13.90 7.17 -9.72
N VAL A 111 -14.62 7.74 -8.76
CA VAL A 111 -14.23 7.78 -7.35
C VAL A 111 -15.15 6.87 -6.56
N THR A 112 -14.61 6.00 -5.71
CA THR A 112 -15.36 5.06 -4.87
C THR A 112 -14.86 5.10 -3.44
N GLU A 113 -15.61 4.50 -2.51
CA GLU A 113 -15.30 4.53 -1.07
C GLU A 113 -15.21 5.98 -0.57
N LEU A 114 -16.22 6.79 -0.91
CA LEU A 114 -16.37 8.13 -0.37
C LEU A 114 -17.07 8.08 0.99
N ASN A 115 -16.71 9.00 1.88
CA ASN A 115 -17.47 9.21 3.11
C ASN A 115 -18.91 9.62 2.77
N ASN A 116 -19.85 9.18 3.61
CA ASN A 116 -21.24 9.57 3.45
C ASN A 116 -21.43 11.03 3.90
N PRO A 117 -21.75 11.97 2.99
CA PRO A 117 -21.92 13.39 3.33
C PRO A 117 -23.06 13.63 4.33
N ASN A 118 -24.04 12.71 4.39
CA ASN A 118 -25.24 12.88 5.19
C ASN A 118 -25.20 12.22 6.58
N GLY A 119 -24.03 11.73 7.05
CA GLY A 119 -23.73 11.39 8.46
C GLY A 119 -24.66 10.46 9.26
N LYS A 120 -25.86 10.12 8.76
CA LYS A 120 -26.97 9.49 9.49
C LYS A 120 -27.91 8.85 8.49
N GLY A 121 -27.71 7.58 8.18
CA GLY A 121 -28.69 6.80 7.44
C GLY A 121 -28.31 5.34 7.35
N ARG A 122 -28.99 4.49 8.14
CA ARG A 122 -28.92 3.01 8.04
C ARG A 122 -29.07 2.49 6.59
N LEU A 123 -29.66 3.31 5.72
CA LEU A 123 -29.94 3.04 4.32
C LEU A 123 -28.71 2.55 3.54
N TYR A 124 -27.57 3.24 3.67
CA TYR A 124 -26.35 2.93 2.92
C TYR A 124 -25.41 1.96 3.66
N LYS A 125 -25.76 1.51 4.88
CA LYS A 125 -24.93 0.57 5.63
C LYS A 125 -24.82 -0.75 4.85
N GLY A 126 -23.61 -1.10 4.43
CA GLY A 126 -23.31 -2.27 3.59
C GLY A 126 -23.07 -1.96 2.11
N CYS A 127 -23.14 -0.68 1.71
CA CYS A 127 -22.79 -0.21 0.38
C CYS A 127 -21.71 0.86 0.46
N GLY A 128 -20.79 0.87 -0.51
CA GLY A 128 -19.90 1.99 -0.79
C GLY A 128 -20.62 3.06 -1.60
N ILE A 129 -20.18 4.31 -1.43
CA ILE A 129 -20.63 5.46 -2.21
C ILE A 129 -19.56 5.80 -3.23
N GLY A 130 -19.98 6.05 -4.47
CA GLY A 130 -19.10 6.45 -5.54
C GLY A 130 -19.71 7.50 -6.44
N ILE A 131 -18.88 8.02 -7.33
CA ILE A 131 -19.24 9.06 -8.29
C ILE A 131 -18.51 8.80 -9.60
N ASP A 132 -19.19 9.05 -10.72
CA ASP A 132 -18.60 9.03 -12.05
C ASP A 132 -19.00 10.29 -12.84
N LYS A 133 -18.64 10.32 -14.12
CA LYS A 133 -18.97 11.44 -15.02
C LYS A 133 -20.46 11.75 -15.12
N ASN A 134 -21.35 10.82 -14.75
CA ASN A 134 -22.81 10.96 -14.86
C ASN A 134 -23.47 11.26 -13.49
N GLY A 135 -22.71 11.28 -12.38
CA GLY A 135 -23.24 11.55 -11.05
C GLY A 135 -22.91 10.49 -10.01
N TRP A 136 -23.69 10.48 -8.92
CA TRP A 136 -23.55 9.63 -7.74
C TRP A 136 -24.14 8.25 -7.95
N PHE A 137 -23.51 7.23 -7.38
CA PHE A 137 -24.02 5.87 -7.35
C PHE A 137 -23.66 5.18 -6.04
N VAL A 138 -24.36 4.07 -5.76
CA VAL A 138 -24.01 3.15 -4.67
C VAL A 138 -23.51 1.84 -5.25
N HIS A 139 -22.60 1.17 -4.54
CA HIS A 139 -22.03 -0.09 -4.99
C HIS A 139 -21.71 -1.05 -3.85
N THR A 140 -21.56 -2.32 -4.20
CA THR A 140 -20.89 -3.34 -3.41
C THR A 140 -19.67 -3.84 -4.19
N HIS A 141 -19.03 -4.91 -3.72
CA HIS A 141 -18.00 -5.59 -4.51
C HIS A 141 -18.57 -6.33 -5.74
N ARG A 142 -19.90 -6.56 -5.81
CA ARG A 142 -20.54 -7.33 -6.91
C ARG A 142 -21.32 -6.48 -7.90
N ALA A 143 -21.97 -5.40 -7.46
CA ALA A 143 -22.84 -4.60 -8.32
C ALA A 143 -22.83 -3.11 -7.97
N ARG A 144 -23.33 -2.26 -8.88
CA ARG A 144 -23.55 -0.83 -8.67
C ARG A 144 -24.90 -0.37 -9.21
N SER A 145 -25.47 0.69 -8.63
CA SER A 145 -26.67 1.34 -9.15
C SER A 145 -26.38 2.13 -10.44
N LYS A 146 -27.44 2.68 -11.05
CA LYS A 146 -27.30 3.77 -12.01
C LYS A 146 -26.70 5.01 -11.33
N SER A 147 -26.16 5.93 -12.12
CA SER A 147 -25.69 7.23 -11.65
C SER A 147 -26.86 8.21 -11.59
N TYR A 148 -26.86 9.06 -10.56
CA TYR A 148 -27.88 10.07 -10.27
C TYR A 148 -27.25 11.45 -10.03
N PRO A 149 -27.91 12.57 -10.38
CA PRO A 149 -27.32 13.90 -10.25
C PRO A 149 -26.83 14.24 -8.84
N GLU A 150 -27.63 13.90 -7.83
CA GLU A 150 -27.28 14.05 -6.41
C GLU A 150 -27.39 12.72 -5.66
N LEU A 151 -26.66 12.60 -4.54
CA LEU A 151 -26.72 11.39 -3.71
C LEU A 151 -28.14 11.16 -3.13
N SER A 152 -28.89 12.23 -2.89
CA SER A 152 -30.28 12.18 -2.43
C SER A 152 -31.26 11.62 -3.46
N ASP A 153 -30.88 11.65 -4.75
CA ASP A 153 -31.76 11.23 -5.84
C ASP A 153 -31.75 9.70 -6.02
N ILE A 154 -30.84 8.99 -5.35
CA ILE A 154 -30.73 7.54 -5.41
C ILE A 154 -31.94 6.91 -4.71
N PRO A 155 -32.82 6.17 -5.43
CA PRO A 155 -34.00 5.58 -4.83
C PRO A 155 -33.64 4.52 -3.79
N GLU A 156 -34.36 4.48 -2.67
CA GLU A 156 -34.14 3.47 -1.62
C GLU A 156 -34.23 2.04 -2.14
N LYS A 157 -35.11 1.76 -3.11
CA LYS A 157 -35.21 0.44 -3.77
C LYS A 157 -33.90 0.02 -4.43
N ASP A 158 -33.17 0.95 -5.04
CA ASP A 158 -31.90 0.68 -5.71
C ASP A 158 -30.81 0.43 -4.67
N VAL A 159 -30.79 1.21 -3.58
CA VAL A 159 -29.86 0.98 -2.48
C VAL A 159 -30.07 -0.39 -1.84
N ARG A 160 -31.32 -0.79 -1.59
CA ARG A 160 -31.67 -2.10 -1.04
C ARG A 160 -31.27 -3.24 -1.97
N PHE A 161 -31.52 -3.10 -3.28
CA PHE A 161 -31.11 -4.08 -4.27
C PHE A 161 -29.59 -4.24 -4.30
N ILE A 162 -28.84 -3.15 -4.44
CA ILE A 162 -27.38 -3.18 -4.47
C ILE A 162 -26.83 -3.79 -3.18
N LYS A 163 -27.38 -3.41 -2.02
CA LYS A 163 -27.01 -4.02 -0.74
C LYS A 163 -27.21 -5.54 -0.72
N SER A 164 -28.29 -6.07 -1.30
CA SER A 164 -28.53 -7.52 -1.37
C SER A 164 -27.55 -8.28 -2.27
N THR A 165 -26.76 -7.59 -3.09
CA THR A 165 -25.74 -8.24 -3.93
C THR A 165 -24.40 -8.44 -3.23
N GLY A 166 -24.14 -7.73 -2.13
CA GLY A 166 -22.85 -7.69 -1.44
C GLY A 166 -22.74 -8.61 -0.24
#